data_AF-A0A0B2QBI8-F1
#
_entry.id   AF-A0A0B2QBI8-F1
#
_cell.length_a   1.000
_cell.length_b   1.000
_cell.length_c   1.000
_cell.angle_alpha   90.00
_cell.angle_beta   90.00
_cell.angle_gamma   90.00
#
_symmetry.space_group_name_H-M   'P 1'
#
loop_
_entity.id
_entity.type
_entity.pdbx_description
1 polymer ?
#
loop_
_entity_poly.entity_id
_entity_poly.type
_entity_poly.pdbx_seq_one_letter_code
_entity_poly.pdbx_strand_id
1 'polypeptide(L)'
;MAGFPVTKTNYDINSIASNSERVQCMQQGFVYRENHRSPEYNDGRYWTMWKLPMIGCTDSAQVLKGVDEAVKAYPTAFVRIIGFDNVRQVQCIIFIAYKSPGY
;
A
#
# COMPACT_ATOMS: atom_id res chain seq x y z
N MET A 1 -35.91 -3.62 13.36
CA MET A 1 -34.44 -3.53 13.41
C MET A 1 -33.87 -4.47 12.35
N ALA A 2 -33.57 -3.96 11.16
CA ALA A 2 -32.80 -4.72 10.17
C ALA A 2 -31.33 -4.41 10.44
N GLY A 3 -30.55 -5.42 10.83
CA GLY A 3 -29.11 -5.27 11.07
C GLY A 3 -28.40 -4.84 9.79
N PHE A 4 -27.52 -3.84 9.91
CA PHE A 4 -26.62 -3.43 8.83
C PHE A 4 -25.81 -4.65 8.36
N PRO A 5 -25.61 -4.82 7.04
CA PRO A 5 -24.88 -5.96 6.52
C PRO A 5 -23.44 -5.94 7.04
N VAL A 6 -23.07 -6.99 7.77
CA VAL A 6 -21.73 -7.21 8.29
C VAL A 6 -20.77 -7.29 7.11
N THR A 7 -19.88 -6.31 7.03
CA THR A 7 -18.77 -6.29 6.08
C THR A 7 -17.81 -7.42 6.46
N LYS A 8 -17.33 -8.17 5.46
CA LYS A 8 -16.47 -9.36 5.66
C LYS A 8 -15.39 -9.06 6.72
N THR A 9 -15.35 -9.90 7.75
CA THR A 9 -14.53 -9.72 8.96
C THR A 9 -13.07 -10.16 8.82
N ASN A 10 -12.63 -10.61 7.63
CA ASN A 10 -11.26 -11.09 7.44
C ASN A 10 -10.46 -10.14 6.55
N TYR A 11 -9.53 -9.42 7.18
CA TYR A 11 -8.49 -8.60 6.56
C TYR A 11 -7.19 -9.38 6.35
N ASP A 12 -7.30 -10.68 6.06
CA ASP A 12 -6.15 -11.54 5.80
C ASP A 12 -5.50 -11.18 4.47
N ILE A 13 -4.18 -11.41 4.34
CA ILE A 13 -3.41 -11.09 3.13
C ILE A 13 -4.02 -11.69 1.84
N ASN A 14 -4.74 -12.81 1.96
CA ASN A 14 -5.39 -13.47 0.83
C ASN A 14 -6.74 -12.84 0.45
N SER A 15 -7.46 -12.22 1.38
CA SER A 15 -8.72 -11.53 1.07
C SER A 15 -8.46 -10.15 0.45
N ILE A 16 -7.32 -9.55 0.75
CA ILE A 16 -6.91 -8.24 0.22
C ILE A 16 -6.32 -8.34 -1.19
N ALA A 17 -5.68 -9.47 -1.54
CA ALA A 17 -5.21 -9.76 -2.90
C ALA A 17 -6.33 -9.57 -3.93
N SER A 18 -7.53 -10.02 -3.56
CA SER A 18 -8.73 -9.92 -4.41
C SER A 18 -9.23 -8.49 -4.64
N ASN A 19 -8.78 -7.50 -3.86
CA ASN A 19 -9.37 -6.16 -3.77
C ASN A 19 -8.46 -5.02 -4.26
N SER A 20 -7.63 -5.26 -5.28
CA SER A 20 -6.82 -4.20 -5.94
C SER A 20 -5.67 -3.69 -5.07
N GLU A 21 -4.77 -4.58 -4.69
CA GLU A 21 -3.54 -4.21 -4.03
C GLU A 21 -2.69 -3.27 -4.88
N ARG A 22 -1.98 -2.34 -4.23
CA ARG A 22 -0.99 -1.49 -4.89
C ARG A 22 0.34 -1.59 -4.16
N VAL A 23 1.40 -1.75 -4.93
CA VAL A 23 2.76 -1.59 -4.44
C VAL A 23 3.16 -0.14 -4.62
N GLN A 24 3.74 0.47 -3.59
CA GLN A 24 4.23 1.84 -3.65
C GLN A 24 5.71 1.88 -3.27
N CYS A 25 6.49 2.66 -4.01
CA CYS A 25 7.90 2.88 -3.76
C CYS A 25 8.21 4.36 -3.52
N MET A 26 9.08 4.63 -2.56
CA MET A 26 9.58 5.99 -2.32
C MET A 26 11.00 5.95 -1.75
N GLN A 27 11.83 6.90 -2.16
CA GLN A 27 13.23 6.96 -1.73
C GLN A 27 13.39 7.50 -0.30
N GLN A 28 12.48 8.38 0.14
CA GLN A 28 12.37 8.85 1.53
C GLN A 28 11.14 8.19 2.19
N GLY A 29 11.38 7.22 3.07
CA GLY A 29 10.31 6.43 3.71
C GLY A 29 9.63 7.08 4.92
N PHE A 30 10.11 8.25 5.35
CA PHE A 30 9.68 8.91 6.58
C PHE A 30 8.88 10.18 6.30
N VAL A 31 8.03 10.55 7.25
CA VAL A 31 7.24 11.79 7.19
C VAL A 31 8.17 12.98 7.36
N TYR A 32 8.09 13.95 6.46
CA TYR A 32 8.83 15.21 6.54
C TYR A 32 7.90 16.39 6.23
N ARG A 33 8.38 17.61 6.47
CA ARG A 33 7.68 18.86 6.13
C ARG A 33 8.67 19.88 5.61
N GLU A 34 8.53 20.27 4.36
CA GLU A 34 9.39 21.28 3.70
C GLU A 34 8.56 22.39 3.04
N ASN A 35 7.41 22.07 2.43
CA ASN A 35 6.70 22.99 1.54
C ASN A 35 5.66 23.88 2.25
N HIS A 36 5.05 23.40 3.33
CA HIS A 36 4.00 24.14 4.04
C HIS A 36 3.93 23.73 5.53
N ARG A 37 3.51 24.65 6.39
CA ARG A 37 3.46 24.48 7.86
C ARG A 37 2.06 24.56 8.46
N SER A 38 1.01 24.42 7.66
CA SER A 38 -0.35 24.35 8.21
C SER A 38 -0.51 23.11 9.11
N PRO A 39 -1.40 23.16 10.12
CA PRO A 39 -1.79 21.96 10.87
C PRO A 39 -2.23 20.86 9.90
N GLU A 40 -1.96 19.60 10.23
CA GLU A 40 -2.33 18.40 9.44
C GLU A 40 -1.60 18.20 8.09
N TYR A 41 -0.85 19.19 7.59
CA TYR A 41 -0.07 19.03 6.36
C TYR A 41 1.26 18.33 6.65
N ASN A 42 1.50 17.22 5.95
CA ASN A 42 2.79 16.57 5.89
C ASN A 42 3.17 16.24 4.44
N ASP A 43 4.44 16.48 4.10
CA ASP A 43 5.05 16.06 2.84
C ASP A 43 5.41 14.57 2.92
N GLY A 44 5.46 13.88 1.77
CA GLY A 44 5.76 12.43 1.72
C GLY A 44 4.59 11.49 2.05
N ARG A 45 3.35 12.00 2.15
CA ARG A 45 2.13 11.16 2.31
C ARG A 45 1.90 10.24 1.10
N TYR A 46 2.07 10.78 -0.10
CA TYR A 46 1.89 10.05 -1.35
C TYR A 46 3.23 9.51 -1.85
N TRP A 47 3.24 8.24 -2.23
CA TRP A 47 4.40 7.53 -2.77
C TRP A 47 4.12 7.17 -4.22
N THR A 48 5.18 6.96 -5.00
CA THR A 48 5.05 6.57 -6.40
C THR A 48 4.45 5.17 -6.48
N MET A 49 3.43 5.02 -7.32
CA MET A 49 2.80 3.71 -7.55
C MET A 49 3.72 2.85 -8.42
N TRP A 50 3.94 1.62 -8.01
CA TRP A 50 4.63 0.63 -8.82
C TRP A 50 3.61 -0.07 -9.71
N LYS A 51 3.73 0.17 -11.03
CA LYS A 51 2.78 -0.31 -12.04
C LYS A 51 1.34 0.13 -11.73
N LEU A 52 0.37 -0.71 -12.07
CA LEU A 52 -1.06 -0.49 -11.87
C LEU A 52 -1.58 -1.34 -10.72
N PRO A 53 -2.72 -0.95 -10.10
CA PRO A 53 -3.39 -1.77 -9.09
C PRO A 53 -3.69 -3.16 -9.64
N MET A 54 -3.36 -4.20 -8.87
CA MET A 54 -3.57 -5.59 -9.26
C MET A 54 -5.02 -6.00 -8.98
N ILE A 55 -5.93 -5.53 -9.83
CA ILE A 55 -7.37 -5.82 -9.73
C ILE A 55 -7.61 -7.29 -10.09
N GLY A 56 -8.30 -8.03 -9.21
CA GLY A 56 -8.65 -9.44 -9.45
C GLY A 56 -7.52 -10.44 -9.22
N CYS A 57 -6.42 -10.03 -8.57
CA CYS A 57 -5.37 -10.96 -8.15
C CYS A 57 -5.93 -11.92 -7.08
N THR A 58 -5.82 -13.23 -7.30
CA THR A 58 -6.27 -14.24 -6.32
C THR A 58 -5.12 -14.92 -5.61
N ASP A 59 -3.88 -14.63 -6.04
CA ASP A 59 -2.67 -15.26 -5.56
C ASP A 59 -1.71 -14.21 -4.98
N SER A 60 -1.53 -14.28 -3.66
CA SER A 60 -0.65 -13.38 -2.92
C SER A 60 0.82 -13.50 -3.33
N ALA A 61 1.23 -14.61 -3.95
CA ALA A 61 2.59 -14.75 -4.48
C ALA A 61 2.88 -13.76 -5.63
N GLN A 62 1.87 -13.36 -6.40
CA GLN A 62 2.06 -12.38 -7.48
C GLN A 62 2.36 -10.98 -6.94
N VAL A 63 1.79 -10.63 -5.79
CA VAL A 63 2.04 -9.37 -5.08
C VAL A 63 3.48 -9.34 -4.60
N LEU A 64 3.93 -10.42 -3.95
CA LEU A 64 5.31 -10.55 -3.48
C LEU A 64 6.31 -10.47 -4.63
N LYS A 65 6.01 -11.10 -5.76
CA LYS A 65 6.82 -10.96 -6.98
C LYS A 65 6.88 -9.51 -7.47
N GLY A 66 5.77 -8.77 -7.40
CA GLY A 66 5.73 -7.36 -7.73
C GLY A 66 6.60 -6.51 -6.79
N VAL A 67 6.65 -6.85 -5.51
CA VAL A 67 7.55 -6.23 -4.52
C VAL A 67 9.00 -6.53 -4.86
N ASP A 68 9.37 -7.78 -5.14
CA ASP A 68 10.74 -8.16 -5.50
C ASP A 68 11.22 -7.44 -6.76
N GLU A 69 10.35 -7.30 -7.77
CA GLU A 69 10.64 -6.52 -8.98
C GLU A 69 10.87 -5.03 -8.66
N ALA A 70 10.08 -4.44 -7.76
CA ALA A 70 10.24 -3.06 -7.33
C ALA A 70 11.55 -2.84 -6.56
N VAL A 71 11.88 -3.76 -5.64
CA VAL A 71 13.13 -3.74 -4.86
C VAL A 71 14.34 -3.91 -5.77
N LYS A 72 14.26 -4.81 -6.76
CA LYS A 72 15.35 -5.02 -7.72
C LYS A 72 15.58 -3.80 -8.61
N ALA A 73 14.52 -3.11 -9.02
CA ALA A 73 14.63 -1.90 -9.83
C ALA A 73 15.15 -0.70 -9.00
N TYR A 74 14.73 -0.59 -7.74
CA TYR A 74 15.08 0.50 -6.84
C TYR A 74 15.52 -0.03 -5.47
N PRO A 75 16.76 -0.53 -5.35
CA PRO A 75 17.24 -1.18 -4.12
C PRO A 75 17.37 -0.21 -2.94
N THR A 76 17.46 1.10 -3.21
CA THR A 76 17.57 2.17 -2.22
C THR A 76 16.22 2.75 -1.80
N ALA A 77 15.10 2.29 -2.39
CA ALA A 77 13.77 2.78 -2.07
C ALA A 77 13.10 1.92 -0.98
N PHE A 78 12.23 2.55 -0.21
CA PHE A 78 11.25 1.87 0.63
C PHE A 78 10.11 1.36 -0.23
N VAL A 79 9.62 0.16 0.09
CA VAL A 79 8.46 -0.43 -0.59
C VAL A 79 7.38 -0.75 0.44
N ARG A 80 6.15 -0.31 0.16
CA ARG A 80 4.98 -0.58 0.99
C ARG A 80 3.85 -1.16 0.17
N ILE A 81 3.05 -2.01 0.81
CA ILE A 81 1.84 -2.58 0.23
C ILE A 81 0.65 -1.84 0.83
N ILE A 82 -0.30 -1.49 -0.04
CA ILE A 82 -1.55 -0.85 0.37
C ILE A 82 -2.74 -1.62 -0.20
N GLY A 83 -3.75 -1.80 0.65
CA GLY A 83 -5.01 -2.46 0.31
C GLY A 83 -6.15 -1.45 0.27
N PHE A 84 -6.97 -1.51 -0.79
CA PHE A 84 -8.17 -0.68 -0.93
C PHE A 84 -9.43 -1.54 -0.79
N ASP A 85 -10.47 -0.96 -0.22
CA ASP A 85 -11.81 -1.53 -0.24
C ASP A 85 -12.63 -0.77 -1.29
N ASN A 86 -13.12 -1.47 -2.31
CA ASN A 86 -13.87 -0.86 -3.39
C ASN A 86 -15.29 -0.43 -2.98
N VAL A 87 -15.90 -1.11 -1.99
CA VAL A 87 -17.24 -0.81 -1.48
C VAL A 87 -17.17 0.42 -0.59
N ARG A 88 -16.20 0.44 0.32
CA ARG A 88 -16.03 1.57 1.25
C ARG A 88 -15.26 2.73 0.64
N GLN A 89 -14.62 2.56 -0.51
CA GLN A 89 -13.77 3.55 -1.19
C GLN A 89 -12.66 4.14 -0.32
N VAL A 90 -12.13 3.33 0.61
CA VAL A 90 -11.07 3.76 1.54
C VAL A 90 -9.89 2.80 1.49
N GLN A 91 -8.71 3.35 1.78
CA GLN A 91 -7.53 2.56 2.07
C GLN A 91 -7.69 1.92 3.44
N CYS A 92 -7.69 0.59 3.49
CA CYS A 92 -7.95 -0.15 4.74
C CYS A 92 -6.66 -0.65 5.41
N ILE A 93 -5.59 -0.85 4.63
CA ILE A 93 -4.35 -1.46 5.11
C ILE A 93 -3.14 -0.74 4.50
N ILE A 94 -2.11 -0.60 5.33
CA ILE A 94 -0.80 -0.10 4.93
C ILE A 94 0.28 -0.75 5.79
N PHE A 95 1.26 -1.39 5.16
CA PHE A 95 2.45 -1.86 5.85
C PHE A 95 3.68 -1.82 4.94
N ILE A 96 4.85 -1.67 5.57
CA ILE A 96 6.14 -1.68 4.87
C ILE A 96 6.50 -3.13 4.55
N ALA A 97 6.83 -3.41 3.29
CA ALA A 97 7.28 -4.71 2.82
C ALA A 97 8.82 -4.78 2.68
N TYR A 98 9.47 -3.65 2.37
CA TYR A 98 10.93 -3.55 2.27
C TYR A 98 11.44 -2.18 2.73
N LYS A 99 12.59 -2.19 3.39
CA LYS A 99 13.34 -0.99 3.83
C LYS A 99 14.69 -0.97 3.13
N SER A 100 15.17 0.22 2.76
CA SER A 100 16.45 0.33 2.07
C SER A 100 17.63 -0.02 2.98
N PRO A 101 18.78 -0.49 2.43
CA PRO A 101 19.92 -0.98 3.21
C PRO A 101 20.72 0.08 4.01
N GLY A 102 20.15 1.26 4.25
CA GLY A 102 20.80 2.38 4.94
C GLY A 102 19.96 2.98 6.06
N TYR A 103 18.94 2.25 6.51
CA TYR A 103 18.04 2.57 7.61
C TYR A 103 17.93 1.41 8.59
#